data_AF-A0A9N8GXV6-F1
#
_entry.id   AF-A0A9N8GXV6-F1
#
_cell.length_a   1.000
_cell.length_b   1.000
_cell.length_c   1.000
_cell.angle_alpha   90.00
_cell.angle_beta   90.00
_cell.angle_gamma   90.00
#
_symmetry.space_group_name_H-M   'P 1'
#
loop_
_entity.id
_entity.type
_entity.pdbx_description
1 polymer ?
#
loop_
_entity_poly.entity_id
_entity_poly.type
_entity_poly.pdbx_seq_one_letter_code
_entity_poly.pdbx_strand_id
1 'polypeptide(L)'
;MLLVRGEYLPLVELHQVFSIEEAERNLDNSIVLIIQNAGHRFALLVDKLVGQQQVVVKNIESNYRKIPGISAATIMGDGSVALILDVAELQKMNNSILIKKKQQVSQPVVH
;
A
#
# COMPACT_ATOMS: atom_id res chain seq x y z
N MET A 1 2.60 11.88 -6.97
CA MET A 1 4.07 11.70 -6.90
C MET A 1 4.57 12.51 -5.71
N LEU A 2 5.73 12.15 -5.15
CA LEU A 2 6.34 12.83 -4.02
C LEU A 2 7.78 13.24 -4.36
N LEU A 3 8.15 14.50 -4.10
CA LEU A 3 9.50 14.99 -4.28
C LEU A 3 10.33 14.72 -3.01
N VAL A 4 11.36 13.89 -3.11
CA VAL A 4 12.24 13.53 -2.00
C VAL A 4 13.69 13.74 -2.42
N ARG A 5 14.39 14.68 -1.76
CA ARG A 5 15.81 14.97 -2.03
C ARG A 5 16.12 15.20 -3.52
N GLY A 6 15.22 15.87 -4.25
CA GLY A 6 15.38 16.17 -5.68
C GLY A 6 14.93 15.05 -6.64
N GLU A 7 14.46 13.90 -6.12
CA GLU A 7 13.94 12.78 -6.91
C GLU A 7 12.41 12.71 -6.80
N TYR A 8 11.71 12.54 -7.94
CA TYR A 8 10.26 12.30 -7.93
C TYR A 8 9.97 10.81 -7.81
N LEU A 9 9.37 10.43 -6.68
CA LEU A 9 8.94 9.06 -6.42
C LEU A 9 7.44 8.89 -6.69
N PRO A 10 7.01 7.76 -7.29
CA PRO A 10 5.60 7.37 -7.27
C PRO A 10 5.12 7.30 -5.81
N LEU A 11 3.95 7.88 -5.54
CA LEU A 11 3.31 7.78 -4.23
C LEU A 11 2.24 6.70 -4.31
N VAL A 12 2.32 5.74 -3.40
CA VAL A 12 1.32 4.70 -3.15
C VAL A 12 0.64 5.05 -1.84
N GLU A 13 -0.67 5.28 -1.90
CA GLU A 13 -1.48 5.52 -0.69
C GLU A 13 -2.09 4.20 -0.25
N LEU A 14 -1.62 3.63 0.87
CA LEU A 14 -1.99 2.28 1.27
C LEU A 14 -3.51 2.12 1.44
N HIS A 15 -4.15 3.13 2.02
CA HIS A 15 -5.60 3.14 2.21
C HIS A 15 -6.38 3.11 0.89
N GLN A 16 -5.87 3.74 -0.18
CA GLN A 16 -6.53 3.70 -1.50
C GLN A 16 -6.38 2.33 -2.16
N VAL A 17 -5.22 1.69 -1.99
CA VAL A 17 -4.95 0.37 -2.56
C VAL A 17 -5.87 -0.70 -1.97
N PHE A 18 -6.15 -0.60 -0.68
CA PHE A 18 -6.99 -1.56 0.06
C PHE A 18 -8.42 -1.06 0.34
N SER A 19 -8.80 0.10 -0.19
CA SER A 19 -10.13 0.71 0.02
C SER A 19 -10.53 0.83 1.50
N ILE A 20 -9.61 1.30 2.35
CA ILE A 20 -9.83 1.47 3.79
C ILE A 20 -10.51 2.83 4.03
N GLU A 21 -11.81 2.82 4.34
CA GLU A 21 -12.61 4.04 4.49
C GLU A 21 -12.25 4.86 5.73
N GLU A 22 -11.82 4.20 6.80
CA GLU A 22 -11.50 4.78 8.11
C GLU A 22 -10.03 5.20 8.27
N ALA A 23 -9.24 5.14 7.19
CA ALA A 23 -7.83 5.52 7.26
C ALA A 23 -7.65 7.01 7.55
N GLU A 24 -6.54 7.35 8.23
CA GLU A 24 -6.14 8.74 8.41
C GLU A 24 -5.87 9.40 7.04
N ARG A 25 -6.52 10.54 6.79
CA ARG A 25 -6.40 11.29 5.53
C ARG A 25 -5.61 12.58 5.71
N ASN A 26 -5.39 13.01 6.94
CA ASN A 26 -4.52 14.13 7.23
C ASN A 26 -3.06 13.72 7.03
N LEU A 27 -2.41 14.36 6.05
CA LEU A 27 -1.02 14.12 5.72
C LEU A 27 -0.08 14.48 6.89
N ASP A 28 -0.44 15.44 7.73
CA ASP A 28 0.36 15.85 8.89
C ASP A 28 0.43 14.76 9.97
N ASN A 29 -0.56 13.87 9.99
CA ASN A 29 -0.64 12.72 10.91
C ASN A 29 -0.11 11.42 10.27
N SER A 30 0.33 11.48 9.02
CA SER A 30 0.75 10.30 8.25
C SER A 30 2.27 10.17 8.19
N ILE A 31 2.74 8.96 7.93
CA ILE A 31 4.15 8.64 7.71
C ILE A 31 4.35 8.21 6.26
N VAL A 32 5.43 8.68 5.64
CA VAL A 32 5.87 8.22 4.32
C VAL A 32 7.09 7.31 4.46
N LEU A 33 6.97 6.08 3.95
CA LEU A 33 8.06 5.12 3.84
C LEU A 33 8.65 5.14 2.43
N ILE A 34 9.97 5.19 2.30
CA ILE A 34 10.65 5.06 1.01
C ILE A 34 11.05 3.59 0.84
N ILE A 35 10.38 2.92 -0.10
CA ILE A 35 10.57 1.49 -0.36
C ILE A 35 11.42 1.32 -1.62
N GLN A 36 12.43 0.45 -1.54
CA GLN A 36 13.23 0.03 -2.68
C GLN A 36 13.05 -1.46 -2.92
N ASN A 37 12.60 -1.82 -4.12
CA ASN A 37 12.39 -3.20 -4.53
C ASN A 37 12.86 -3.40 -5.97
N ALA A 38 13.77 -4.36 -6.19
CA ALA A 38 14.29 -4.73 -7.51
C ALA A 38 14.69 -3.51 -8.39
N GLY A 39 15.40 -2.54 -7.80
CA GLY A 39 15.85 -1.31 -8.49
C GLY A 39 14.79 -0.22 -8.65
N HIS A 40 13.52 -0.49 -8.32
CA HIS A 40 12.46 0.52 -8.30
C HIS A 40 12.29 1.12 -6.91
N ARG A 41 12.04 2.43 -6.86
CA ARG A 41 11.77 3.17 -5.63
C ARG A 41 10.37 3.76 -5.69
N PHE A 42 9.67 3.71 -4.56
CA PHE A 42 8.39 4.39 -4.41
C PHE A 42 8.20 4.85 -2.96
N ALA A 43 7.37 5.87 -2.78
CA ALA A 43 6.91 6.34 -1.49
C ALA A 43 5.59 5.61 -1.13
N LEU A 44 5.49 5.08 0.08
CA LEU A 44 4.28 4.48 0.63
C LEU A 44 3.76 5.33 1.78
N LEU A 45 2.55 5.87 1.64
CA LEU A 45 1.86 6.61 2.70
C LEU A 45 1.12 5.62 3.61
N VAL A 46 1.41 5.71 4.91
CA VAL A 46 0.79 4.90 5.98
C VAL A 46 0.43 5.79 7.16
N ASP A 47 -0.52 5.36 7.99
CA ASP A 47 -0.97 6.18 9.12
C ASP A 47 0.11 6.29 10.21
N LYS A 48 0.78 5.17 10.53
CA LYS A 48 1.78 5.11 11.61
C LYS A 48 2.80 4.01 11.42
N LEU A 49 3.95 4.17 12.08
CA LEU A 49 5.01 3.18 12.14
C LEU A 49 5.07 2.64 13.58
N VAL A 50 4.65 1.38 13.75
CA VAL A 50 4.60 0.73 15.08
C VAL A 50 5.99 0.25 15.52
N GLY A 51 6.92 0.05 14.57
CA GLY A 51 8.30 -0.39 14.82
C GLY A 51 8.65 -1.66 14.04
N GLN A 52 9.79 -2.26 14.38
CA GLN A 52 10.22 -3.55 13.82
C GLN A 52 9.84 -4.68 14.78
N GLN A 53 9.13 -5.69 14.29
CA GLN A 53 8.74 -6.86 15.07
C GLN A 53 9.25 -8.14 14.41
N GLN A 54 9.73 -9.08 15.23
CA GLN A 54 9.99 -10.44 14.79
C GLN A 54 8.66 -11.20 14.82
N VAL A 55 8.23 -11.69 13.66
CA VAL A 55 6.97 -12.41 13.50
C VAL A 55 7.21 -13.81 12.95
N VAL A 56 6.45 -14.78 13.45
CA VAL A 56 6.46 -16.13 12.88
C VAL A 56 5.43 -16.16 11.76
N VAL A 57 5.91 -16.23 10.52
CA VAL A 57 5.02 -16.31 9.36
C VAL A 57 4.26 -17.63 9.43
N LYS A 58 2.92 -17.55 9.40
CA LYS A 58 2.06 -18.71 9.23
C LYS A 58 1.63 -18.72 7.77
N ASN A 59 1.87 -19.82 7.07
CA ASN A 59 1.29 -19.97 5.74
C ASN A 59 -0.22 -19.94 5.89
N ILE A 60 -0.85 -19.03 5.15
CA ILE A 60 -2.29 -19.01 5.10
C ILE A 60 -2.72 -20.29 4.37
N GLU A 61 -3.56 -21.11 5.00
CA GLU A 61 -3.87 -22.46 4.52
C GLU A 61 -4.44 -22.49 3.10
N SER A 62 -4.39 -23.67 2.47
CA SER A 62 -4.69 -23.97 1.06
C SER A 62 -6.08 -23.56 0.54
N ASN A 63 -6.97 -23.05 1.40
CA ASN A 63 -8.27 -22.49 1.04
C ASN A 63 -8.29 -20.97 0.92
N TYR A 64 -7.16 -20.29 1.08
CA TYR A 64 -7.09 -18.84 0.98
C TYR A 64 -7.06 -18.38 -0.48
N ARG A 65 -8.05 -17.57 -0.87
CA ARG A 65 -7.99 -16.87 -2.16
C ARG A 65 -6.84 -15.86 -2.09
N LYS A 66 -5.98 -15.85 -3.11
CA LYS A 66 -4.94 -14.84 -3.26
C LYS A 66 -5.58 -13.46 -3.24
N ILE A 67 -5.23 -12.64 -2.25
CA ILE A 67 -5.64 -11.23 -2.17
C ILE A 67 -4.51 -10.40 -2.79
N PRO A 68 -4.75 -9.66 -3.88
CA PRO A 68 -3.73 -8.80 -4.48
C PRO A 68 -3.11 -7.85 -3.45
N GLY A 69 -1.79 -7.80 -3.39
CA GLY A 69 -1.05 -6.93 -2.46
C GLY A 69 -0.71 -7.57 -1.11
N ILE A 70 -1.14 -8.82 -0.85
CA ILE A 70 -0.87 -9.55 0.39
C ILE A 70 -0.11 -10.84 0.07
N SER A 71 1.04 -11.05 0.70
CA SER A 71 1.86 -12.25 0.53
C SER A 71 1.60 -13.30 1.61
N ALA A 72 1.29 -12.88 2.84
CA ALA A 72 1.04 -13.78 3.97
C ALA A 72 0.32 -13.06 5.13
N ALA A 73 0.01 -13.80 6.18
CA ALA A 73 -0.48 -13.27 7.44
C ALA A 73 0.28 -13.92 8.61
N THR A 74 0.31 -13.25 9.75
CA THR A 74 0.93 -13.73 10.98
C THR A 74 0.06 -13.36 12.17
N ILE A 75 0.15 -14.15 13.23
CA ILE A 75 -0.48 -13.86 14.51
C ILE A 75 0.58 -13.20 15.40
N MET A 76 0.25 -12.01 15.90
CA MET A 76 1.08 -11.24 16.82
C MET A 76 1.00 -11.79 18.25
N GLY A 77 1.93 -11.37 19.10
CA GLY A 77 1.99 -11.85 20.50
C GLY A 77 0.77 -11.48 21.35
N ASP A 78 0.00 -10.47 20.93
CA ASP A 78 -1.27 -10.06 21.53
C ASP A 78 -2.50 -10.78 20.93
N GLY A 79 -2.27 -11.72 20.00
CA GLY A 79 -3.32 -12.47 19.31
C GLY A 79 -3.92 -11.76 18.09
N SER A 80 -3.50 -10.52 17.78
CA SER A 80 -3.96 -9.82 16.58
C SER A 80 -3.37 -10.43 15.30
N VAL A 81 -4.05 -10.23 14.17
CA VAL A 81 -3.60 -10.67 12.85
C VAL A 81 -2.88 -9.51 12.16
N ALA A 82 -1.64 -9.74 11.72
CA ALA A 82 -0.91 -8.83 10.86
C ALA A 82 -0.78 -9.39 9.44
N LEU A 83 -0.96 -8.52 8.45
CA LEU A 83 -0.80 -8.86 7.04
C LEU A 83 0.61 -8.50 6.57
N ILE A 84 1.23 -9.39 5.81
CA ILE A 84 2.50 -9.16 5.14
C ILE A 84 2.19 -8.70 3.72
N LEU A 85 2.64 -7.49 3.38
CA LEU A 85 2.34 -6.87 2.09
C LEU A 85 3.34 -7.30 1.02
N ASP A 86 2.84 -7.55 -0.20
CA ASP A 86 3.68 -7.70 -1.39
C ASP A 86 3.94 -6.33 -2.02
N VAL A 87 5.12 -5.76 -1.75
CA VAL A 87 5.50 -4.43 -2.26
C VAL A 87 5.56 -4.34 -3.79
N ALA A 88 5.83 -5.44 -4.49
CA ALA A 88 5.84 -5.45 -5.95
C ALA A 88 4.40 -5.39 -6.50
N GLU A 89 3.48 -6.13 -5.88
CA GLU A 89 2.07 -6.12 -6.26
C GLU A 89 1.39 -4.79 -5.91
N LEU A 90 1.73 -4.17 -4.76
CA LEU A 90 1.25 -2.83 -4.40
C LEU A 90 1.60 -1.78 -5.46
N GLN A 91 2.82 -1.80 -6.00
CA GLN A 91 3.23 -0.86 -7.04
C GLN A 91 2.40 -1.04 -8.32
N LYS A 92 2.09 -2.28 -8.71
CA LYS A 92 1.24 -2.59 -9.87
C LYS A 92 -0.20 -2.15 -9.66
N MET A 93 -0.75 -2.38 -8.47
CA MET A 93 -2.11 -1.95 -8.10
C MET A 93 -2.23 -0.43 -8.15
N ASN A 94 -1.27 0.30 -7.60
CA ASN A 94 -1.24 1.76 -7.65
C ASN A 94 -1.28 2.29 -9.09
N ASN A 95 -0.44 1.73 -9.97
CA ASN A 95 -0.44 2.12 -11.40
C ASN A 95 -1.81 1.90 -12.04
N SER A 96 -2.49 0.81 -11.71
CA SER A 96 -3.82 0.49 -12.23
C SER A 96 -4.89 1.47 -11.74
N ILE A 97 -4.82 1.88 -10.47
CA ILE A 97 -5.70 2.91 -9.88
C ILE A 97 -5.49 4.26 -10.56
N LEU A 98 -4.23 4.67 -10.75
CA LEU A 98 -3.90 5.94 -11.39
C LEU A 98 -4.36 6.00 -12.85
N ILE A 99 -4.27 4.88 -13.59
CA ILE A 99 -4.78 4.80 -14.96
C ILE A 99 -6.31 4.94 -14.99
N LYS A 100 -7.03 4.24 -14.10
CA LYS A 100 -8.49 4.35 -13.99
C LYS A 100 -8.94 5.78 -13.65
N LYS A 101 -8.25 6.44 -12.70
CA LYS A 101 -8.51 7.85 -12.35
C LYS A 101 -8.31 8.78 -13.55
N LYS A 102 -7.26 8.61 -14.35
CA LYS A 102 -7.02 9.43 -15.57
C LYS A 102 -8.12 9.27 -16.63
N GLN A 103 -8.67 8.07 -16.79
CA GLN A 103 -9.73 7.79 -17.77
C GLN A 103 -11.10 8.36 -17.34
N GLN A 104 -11.41 8.38 -16.05
CA GLN A 104 -12.65 8.99 -15.53
C GLN A 104 -12.66 10.52 -15.66
N VAL A 105 -11.50 11.17 -15.52
CA VAL A 105 -11.39 12.63 -15.64
C VAL A 105 -11.45 13.13 -17.09
N SER A 106 -11.29 12.24 -18.09
CA SER A 106 -11.23 12.59 -19.51
C SER A 106 -12.54 12.36 -20.28
N GLN A 107 -13.62 11.91 -19.63
CA GLN A 107 -14.95 11.92 -20.25
C GLN A 107 -15.60 13.30 -20.06
N PRO A 108 -15.98 14.01 -21.14
CA PRO A 108 -16.73 15.25 -20.99
C PRO A 108 -18.08 14.92 -20.35
N VAL A 109 -18.46 15.67 -19.33
CA VAL A 109 -19.83 15.68 -18.81
C VAL A 109 -20.69 16.30 -19.91
N VAL A 110 -21.25 15.48 -20.79
CA VAL A 110 -22.25 15.92 -21.75
C VAL A 110 -23.53 16.13 -20.95
N HIS A 111 -23.90 17.39 -20.73
CA HIS A 111 -25.24 17.78 -20.27
C HIS A 111 -26.26 17.48 -21.37
#